data_AF-A0A1F9DEI4-F1
#
_entry.id   AF-A0A1F9DEI4-F1
#
_cell.length_a   1.000
_cell.length_b   1.000
_cell.length_c   1.000
_cell.angle_alpha   90.00
_cell.angle_beta   90.00
_cell.angle_gamma   90.00
#
_symmetry.space_group_name_H-M   'P 1'
#
loop_
_entity.id
_entity.type
_entity.pdbx_description
1 polymer ?
#
loop_
_entity_poly.entity_id
_entity_poly.type
_entity_poly.pdbx_seq_one_letter_code
_entity_poly.pdbx_strand_id
1 'polypeptide(L)' 'MSYDFSKASAKEIEEILPKLSRREIVELDKRIHDYLETSLLTRASEVAFSEWEDPEEDIYNADV' A
#
# COMPACT_ATOMS: atom_id res chain seq x y z
N MET A 1 -0.48 15.40 -20.52
CA MET A 1 -1.70 15.85 -19.81
C MET A 1 -1.60 15.23 -18.43
N SER A 2 -1.55 16.00 -17.34
CA SER A 2 -1.34 15.43 -16.00
C SER A 2 -2.68 15.03 -15.41
N TYR A 3 -2.98 13.73 -15.41
CA TYR A 3 -4.17 13.19 -14.77
C TYR A 3 -3.90 13.01 -13.27
N ASP A 4 -4.72 13.62 -12.42
CA ASP A 4 -4.69 13.41 -10.97
C ASP A 4 -5.59 12.23 -10.62
N PHE A 5 -4.98 11.10 -10.25
CA PHE A 5 -5.67 9.86 -9.92
C PHE A 5 -6.00 9.72 -8.43
N SER A 6 -5.68 10.72 -7.60
CA SER A 6 -5.86 10.65 -6.14
C SER A 6 -7.32 10.57 -5.68
N LYS A 7 -8.28 10.88 -6.56
CA LYS A 7 -9.74 10.87 -6.27
C LYS A 7 -10.59 10.22 -7.38
N ALA A 8 -9.97 9.56 -8.35
CA ALA A 8 -10.70 8.98 -9.47
C ALA A 8 -11.48 7.73 -9.02
N SER A 9 -12.75 7.64 -9.39
CA SER A 9 -13.55 6.43 -9.22
C SER A 9 -13.07 5.33 -10.18
N ALA A 10 -13.30 4.06 -9.84
CA ALA A 10 -12.87 2.92 -10.68
C ALA A 10 -13.36 3.04 -12.14
N LYS A 11 -14.57 3.60 -12.36
CA LYS A 11 -15.11 3.85 -13.70
C LYS A 11 -14.33 4.90 -14.48
N GLU A 12 -13.89 5.97 -13.83
CA GLU A 12 -13.07 7.00 -14.48
C GLU A 12 -11.70 6.45 -14.87
N ILE A 13 -11.14 5.55 -14.04
CA ILE A 13 -9.88 4.87 -14.35
C ILE A 13 -10.04 3.97 -15.58
N GLU A 14 -11.14 3.21 -15.69
CA GLU A 14 -11.45 2.39 -16.86
C GLU A 14 -11.60 3.20 -18.16
N GLU A 15 -12.13 4.43 -18.08
CA GLU A 15 -12.26 5.31 -19.25
C GLU A 15 -10.97 6.04 -19.64
N ILE A 16 -10.03 6.21 -18.71
CA ILE A 16 -8.75 6.89 -18.92
C ILE A 16 -7.68 5.90 -19.39
N LEU A 17 -7.67 4.67 -18.85
CA LEU A 17 -6.69 3.63 -19.19
C LEU A 17 -6.44 3.44 -20.70
N PRO A 18 -7.47 3.37 -21.57
CA PRO A 18 -7.29 3.23 -23.02
C PRO A 18 -6.68 4.46 -23.70
N LYS A 19 -6.74 5.63 -23.06
CA LYS A 19 -6.27 6.92 -23.59
C LYS A 19 -4.82 7.21 -23.19
N LEU A 20 -4.24 6.42 -22.30
CA LEU A 20 -2.86 6.58 -21.85
C LEU A 20 -1.90 6.07 -22.92
N SER A 21 -0.80 6.80 -23.09
CA SER A 21 0.33 6.32 -23.87
C SER A 21 1.01 5.14 -23.17
N ARG A 22 1.74 4.31 -23.95
CA ARG A 22 2.52 3.20 -23.40
C ARG A 22 3.45 3.62 -22.25
N ARG A 23 4.03 4.82 -22.33
CA ARG A 23 4.91 5.36 -21.29
C ARG A 23 4.13 5.67 -20.01
N GLU A 24 2.96 6.28 -20.13
CA GLU A 24 2.10 6.61 -19.00
C GLU A 24 1.54 5.34 -18.34
N ILE A 25 1.24 4.29 -19.11
CA ILE A 25 0.84 2.99 -18.58
C ILE A 25 1.95 2.36 -17.73
N VAL A 26 3.19 2.34 -18.24
CA VAL A 26 4.34 1.81 -17.48
C VAL A 26 4.61 2.62 -16.21
N GLU A 27 4.44 3.93 -16.26
CA GLU A 27 4.63 4.77 -15.07
C GLU A 27 3.51 4.58 -14.03
N LEU A 28 2.27 4.40 -14.48
CA LEU A 28 1.14 4.07 -13.60
C LEU A 28 1.34 2.71 -12.93
N ASP A 29 1.75 1.70 -13.69
CA ASP A 29 2.04 0.36 -13.17
C ASP A 29 3.12 0.38 -12.09
N LYS A 30 4.20 1.13 -12.31
CA LYS A 30 5.27 1.31 -11.32
C LYS A 30 4.74 1.94 -10.03
N ARG A 31 3.95 3.01 -10.12
CA ARG A 31 3.38 3.68 -8.93
C ARG A 31 2.44 2.77 -8.14
N ILE A 32 1.68 1.92 -8.84
CA ILE A 32 0.80 0.94 -8.19
C ILE A 32 1.64 -0.09 -7.42
N HIS A 33 2.70 -0.62 -8.02
CA HIS A 33 3.59 -1.57 -7.36
C HIS A 33 4.29 -0.95 -6.15
N ASP A 34 4.84 0.26 -6.28
CA ASP A 34 5.50 0.97 -5.18
C ASP A 34 4.54 1.18 -3.99
N TYR A 35 3.28 1.55 -4.27
CA TYR A 35 2.25 1.70 -3.23
C TYR A 35 1.90 0.38 -2.55
N LEU A 36 1.69 -0.69 -3.32
CA LEU A 36 1.36 -2.01 -2.78
C LEU A 36 2.50 -2.59 -1.94
N GLU A 37 3.74 -2.47 -2.40
CA GLU A 37 4.93 -2.89 -1.66
C GLU A 37 5.02 -2.13 -0.32
N THR A 38 4.86 -0.81 -0.35
CA THR A 38 4.83 0.01 0.87
C THR A 38 3.72 -0.43 1.81
N SER A 39 2.50 -0.62 1.31
CA SER A 39 1.36 -1.04 2.15
C SER A 39 1.56 -2.43 2.75
N LEU A 40 2.15 -3.37 2.01
CA LEU A 40 2.46 -4.72 2.49
C LEU A 40 3.53 -4.68 3.59
N LEU A 41 4.61 -3.92 3.39
CA LEU A 41 5.67 -3.77 4.37
C LEU A 41 5.17 -3.09 5.65
N THR A 42 4.35 -2.05 5.53
CA THR A 42 3.73 -1.37 6.68
C THR A 42 2.85 -2.34 7.47
N ARG A 43 1.98 -3.10 6.79
CA ARG A 43 1.09 -4.05 7.46
C ARG A 43 1.87 -5.18 8.14
N ALA A 44 2.90 -5.71 7.48
CA ALA A 44 3.76 -6.73 8.10
C ALA A 44 4.46 -6.19 9.35
N SER A 45 4.88 -4.93 9.33
CA SER A 45 5.48 -4.26 10.49
C SER A 45 4.47 -4.08 11.62
N GLU A 46 3.25 -3.60 11.33
CA GLU A 46 2.18 -3.45 12.33
C GLU A 46 1.86 -4.77 13.04
N VAL A 47 1.78 -5.87 12.29
CA VAL A 47 1.54 -7.20 12.86
C VAL A 47 2.71 -7.62 13.76
N ALA A 48 3.95 -7.48 13.29
CA ALA A 48 5.13 -7.86 14.08
C ALA A 48 5.26 -7.03 15.37
N PHE A 49 4.94 -5.74 15.34
CA PHE A 49 4.91 -4.90 16.54
C PHE A 49 3.78 -5.31 17.48
N SER A 50 2.58 -5.60 16.96
CA SER A 50 1.45 -6.03 17.78
C SER A 50 1.71 -7.38 18.47
N GLU A 51 2.42 -8.31 17.82
CA GLU A 51 2.82 -9.58 18.43
C GLU A 51 3.91 -9.38 19.49
N TRP A 52 4.81 -8.42 19.30
CA TRP A 52 5.84 -8.09 20.31
C TRP A 52 5.25 -7.43 21.56
N GLU A 53 4.17 -6.66 21.41
CA GLU A 53 3.43 -6.05 22.51
C GLU A 53 2.40 -6.98 23.17
N ASP A 54 2.32 -8.26 22.75
CA ASP A 54 1.38 -9.22 23.33
C ASP A 54 1.74 -9.53 24.80
N PRO A 55 0.84 -9.21 25.76
CA PRO A 55 1.06 -9.51 27.18
C PRO A 55 1.23 -11.00 27.50
N GLU A 56 0.71 -11.92 26.66
CA GLU A 56 0.93 -13.36 26.83
C GLU A 56 2.37 -13.78 26.51
N GLU A 57 3.05 -13.04 25.63
CA GLU A 57 4.46 -13.25 25.26
C GLU A 57 5.41 -12.34 26.07
N ASP A 58 4.89 -11.57 27.02
CA ASP A 58 5.64 -10.66 27.89
C ASP A 58 6.39 -11.39 29.01
N ILE A 59 7.34 -12.22 28.59
CA ILE A 59 8.26 -12.97 29.45
C ILE A 59 9.21 -12.06 30.26
N TYR A 60 9.20 -10.75 30.01
CA TYR A 60 10.06 -9.78 30.71
C TYR A 60 9.33 -9.00 31.81
N ASN A 61 8.00 -8.84 31.76
CA ASN A 61 7.21 -8.20 32.82
C ASN A 61 6.41 -9.19 33.71
N ALA A 62 6.61 -10.50 33.55
CA ALA A 62 5.89 -11.55 34.30
C ALA A 62 6.17 -11.59 35.83
N ASP A 63 7.10 -10.79 36.35
CA ASP A 63 7.41 -10.68 37.77
C ASP A 63 7.40 -9.20 38.25
N VAL A 64 6.21 -8.68 38.60
CA VAL A 64 6.02 -7.59 39.59
C VAL A 64 4.84 -7.92 40.51
#